data_AF-X1HZY6-F1
#
_entry.id   AF-X1HZY6-F1
#
_cell.length_a   1.000
_cell.length_b   1.000
_cell.length_c   1.000
_cell.angle_alpha   90.00
_cell.angle_beta   90.00
_cell.angle_gamma   90.00
#
_symmetry.space_group_name_H-M   'P 1'
#
loop_
_entity.id
_entity.type
_entity.pdbx_description
1 polymer ?
#
loop_
_entity_poly.entity_id
_entity_poly.type
_entity_poly.pdbx_seq_one_letter_code
_entity_poly.pdbx_strand_id
1 'polypeptide(L)'
;MRFPFIPREEKFYDLFQASAQNMVKAAQSLKEMVDTWEHVEGKVGEITELEHQGDSITHDIMARVHRTFVTPFDREDIVQLAHVLDDVTDF
;
A
#
# COMPACT_ATOMS: atom_id res chain seq x y z
N MET A 1 21.32 -26.85 20.43
CA MET A 1 20.21 -25.89 20.65
C MET A 1 19.94 -25.18 19.34
N ARG A 2 18.76 -25.39 18.74
CA ARG A 2 18.34 -24.74 17.51
C ARG A 2 17.47 -23.57 17.93
N PHE A 3 17.92 -22.33 17.75
CA PHE A 3 17.11 -21.13 18.01
C PHE A 3 16.10 -20.99 16.86
N PRO A 4 14.78 -21.14 17.08
CA PRO A 4 13.79 -20.83 16.07
C PRO A 4 13.05 -19.56 16.48
N PHE A 5 13.72 -18.42 16.62
CA PHE A 5 13.05 -17.18 17.03
C PHE A 5 13.74 -15.93 16.45
N ILE A 6 13.93 -15.90 15.13
CA ILE A 6 13.85 -14.61 14.45
C ILE A 6 12.44 -14.57 13.88
N PRO A 7 11.50 -13.79 14.46
CA PRO A 7 10.22 -13.56 13.83
C PRO A 7 10.50 -12.96 12.45
N ARG A 8 10.12 -13.68 11.38
CA ARG A 8 9.96 -13.02 10.09
C ARG A 8 8.78 -12.09 10.28
N GLU A 9 8.97 -10.79 10.10
CA GLU A 9 7.85 -9.83 10.12
C GLU A 9 6.95 -10.12 8.91
N GLU A 10 5.99 -11.04 9.08
CA GLU A 10 4.93 -11.34 8.09
C GLU A 10 4.10 -10.08 7.77
N LYS A 11 4.14 -9.11 8.68
CA LYS A 11 3.41 -7.85 8.59
C LYS A 11 3.81 -6.98 7.39
N PHE A 12 5.02 -7.13 6.83
CA PHE A 12 5.35 -6.45 5.57
C PHE A 12 4.48 -6.96 4.42
N TYR A 13 4.26 -8.27 4.33
CA TYR A 13 3.42 -8.86 3.28
C TYR A 13 1.96 -8.46 3.44
N ASP A 14 1.46 -8.40 4.67
CA ASP A 14 0.11 -7.90 4.96
C ASP A 14 -0.08 -6.44 4.49
N LEU A 15 0.91 -5.58 4.75
CA LEU A 15 0.88 -4.18 4.31
C LEU A 15 0.96 -4.05 2.79
N PHE A 16 1.83 -4.80 2.12
CA PHE A 16 1.89 -4.82 0.66
C PHE A 16 0.58 -5.32 0.05
N GLN A 17 -0.03 -6.35 0.63
CA GLN A 17 -1.33 -6.84 0.19
C GLN A 17 -2.42 -5.78 0.40
N ALA A 18 -2.43 -5.08 1.52
CA ALA A 18 -3.37 -4.00 1.79
C ALA A 18 -3.21 -2.85 0.78
N SER A 19 -1.98 -2.41 0.51
CA SER A 19 -1.67 -1.38 -0.49
C SER A 19 -2.12 -1.81 -1.89
N ALA A 20 -1.81 -3.04 -2.31
CA ALA A 20 -2.25 -3.57 -3.60
C ALA A 20 -3.79 -3.65 -3.72
N GLN A 21 -4.48 -4.07 -2.64
CA GLN A 21 -5.95 -4.08 -2.62
C GLN A 21 -6.54 -2.66 -2.70
N ASN A 22 -5.90 -1.70 -2.04
CA ASN A 22 -6.29 -0.29 -2.10
C ASN A 22 -6.14 0.27 -3.52
N MET A 23 -5.00 0.02 -4.16
CA MET A 23 -4.73 0.39 -5.56
C MET A 23 -5.77 -0.20 -6.53
N VAL A 24 -6.14 -1.48 -6.36
CA VAL A 24 -7.20 -2.10 -7.18
C VAL A 24 -8.55 -1.41 -6.98
N LYS A 25 -8.90 -1.03 -5.74
CA LYS A 25 -10.14 -0.28 -5.48
C LYS A 25 -10.10 1.10 -6.12
N ALA A 26 -8.99 1.83 -6.01
CA ALA A 26 -8.84 3.15 -6.62
C ALA A 26 -9.03 3.06 -8.15
N ALA A 27 -8.38 2.08 -8.80
CA ALA A 27 -8.53 1.85 -10.23
C ALA A 27 -9.97 1.47 -10.62
N GLN A 28 -10.65 0.65 -9.82
CA GLN A 28 -12.06 0.29 -10.03
C GLN A 28 -12.97 1.52 -9.92
N SER A 29 -12.81 2.34 -8.87
CA SER A 29 -13.62 3.55 -8.65
C SER A 29 -13.37 4.60 -9.74
N LEU A 30 -12.13 4.76 -10.19
CA LEU A 30 -11.78 5.60 -11.34
C LEU A 30 -12.44 5.11 -12.63
N LYS A 31 -12.37 3.81 -12.90
CA LYS A 31 -13.02 3.21 -14.07
C LYS A 31 -14.53 3.44 -14.05
N GLU A 32 -15.19 3.20 -12.92
CA GLU A 32 -16.62 3.44 -12.76
C GLU A 32 -17.00 4.90 -13.00
N MET A 33 -16.18 5.84 -12.51
CA MET A 33 -16.39 7.27 -12.71
C MET A 33 -16.32 7.64 -14.20
N VAL A 34 -15.34 7.09 -14.94
CA VAL A 34 -15.17 7.35 -16.38
C VAL A 34 -16.26 6.66 -17.21
N ASP A 35 -16.65 5.44 -16.87
CA ASP A 35 -17.63 4.65 -17.62
C ASP A 35 -19.06 5.21 -17.48
N THR A 36 -19.42 5.69 -16.29
CA THR A 36 -20.80 6.15 -16.00
C THR A 36 -20.98 7.65 -16.12
N TRP A 37 -19.94 8.44 -15.83
CA TRP A 37 -19.98 9.90 -15.78
C TRP A 37 -21.08 10.49 -14.87
N GLU A 38 -21.54 9.70 -13.90
CA GLU A 38 -22.53 10.09 -12.89
C GLU A 38 -21.85 10.25 -11.52
N HIS A 39 -22.39 11.11 -10.66
CA HIS A 39 -21.90 11.31 -9.28
C HIS A 39 -20.39 11.59 -9.18
N VAL A 40 -19.84 12.31 -10.17
CA VAL A 40 -18.39 12.57 -10.31
C VAL A 40 -17.76 13.12 -9.03
N GLU A 41 -18.36 14.12 -8.39
CA GLU A 41 -17.81 14.69 -7.15
C GLU A 41 -17.71 13.65 -6.02
N GLY A 42 -18.71 12.77 -5.88
CA GLY A 42 -18.69 11.69 -4.89
C GLY A 42 -17.62 10.65 -5.18
N LYS A 43 -17.44 10.29 -6.46
CA LYS A 43 -16.41 9.36 -6.90
C LYS A 43 -14.99 9.94 -6.76
N VAL A 44 -14.81 11.22 -7.04
CA VAL A 44 -13.54 11.93 -6.78
C VAL A 44 -13.22 11.87 -5.29
N GLY A 45 -14.18 12.16 -4.41
CA GLY A 45 -13.97 12.06 -2.97
C GLY A 45 -13.61 10.64 -2.52
N GLU A 46 -14.26 9.61 -3.08
CA GLU A 46 -13.93 8.20 -2.81
C GLU A 46 -12.49 7.86 -3.23
N ILE A 47 -12.07 8.31 -4.41
CA ILE A 47 -10.72 8.09 -4.93
C ILE A 47 -9.67 8.82 -4.07
N THR A 48 -9.94 10.07 -3.67
CA THR A 48 -9.05 10.81 -2.75
C THR A 48 -8.88 10.10 -1.42
N GLU A 49 -9.94 9.52 -0.84
CA GLU A 49 -9.76 8.76 0.41
C GLU A 49 -9.04 7.43 0.21
N LEU A 50 -9.08 6.85 -1.00
CA LEU A 50 -8.26 5.69 -1.33
C LEU A 50 -6.79 6.09 -1.49
N GLU A 51 -6.48 7.26 -2.06
CA GLU A 51 -5.13 7.80 -2.12
C GLU A 51 -4.55 8.02 -0.72
N HIS A 52 -5.22 8.78 0.15
CA HIS A 52 -4.81 8.93 1.56
C HIS A 52 -4.63 7.60 2.32
N GLN A 53 -5.44 6.59 2.02
CA GLN A 53 -5.28 5.25 2.60
C GLN A 53 -4.02 4.55 2.11
N GLY A 54 -3.71 4.65 0.82
CA GLY A 54 -2.47 4.16 0.22
C GLY A 54 -1.25 4.80 0.90
N ASP A 55 -1.29 6.12 1.00
CA ASP A 55 -0.27 6.98 1.59
C ASP A 55 0.02 6.59 3.05
N SER A 56 -1.05 6.34 3.83
CA SER A 56 -0.93 5.84 5.20
C SER A 56 -0.29 4.45 5.28
N ILE A 57 -0.56 3.56 4.32
CA ILE A 57 0.04 2.22 4.28
C ILE A 57 1.53 2.32 3.93
N THR A 58 1.89 3.17 2.97
CA THR A 58 3.27 3.46 2.59
C THR A 58 4.04 4.00 3.81
N HIS A 59 3.45 4.96 4.54
CA HIS A 59 4.03 5.47 5.79
C HIS A 59 4.29 4.36 6.82
N ASP A 60 3.32 3.46 7.02
CA ASP A 60 3.45 2.33 7.93
C ASP A 60 4.58 1.36 7.53
N ILE A 61 4.74 1.11 6.23
CA ILE A 61 5.85 0.29 5.71
C ILE A 61 7.18 0.99 6.03
N MET A 62 7.33 2.28 5.74
CA MET A 62 8.56 3.03 6.00
C MET A 62 8.89 3.09 7.51
N ALA A 63 7.89 3.32 8.35
CA ALA A 63 8.06 3.33 9.80
C ALA A 63 8.52 1.97 10.33
N ARG A 64 8.01 0.87 9.76
CA ARG A 64 8.46 -0.50 10.09
C ARG A 64 9.86 -0.77 9.62
N VAL A 65 10.19 -0.43 8.37
CA VAL A 65 11.55 -0.51 7.86
C VAL A 65 12.50 0.12 8.89
N HIS A 66 12.29 1.36 9.31
CA HIS A 66 13.16 2.03 10.27
C HIS A 66 13.26 1.36 11.66
N ARG A 67 12.25 0.60 12.09
CA ARG A 67 12.19 -0.02 13.43
C ARG A 67 12.57 -1.51 13.43
N THR A 68 12.59 -2.16 12.26
CA THR A 68 12.86 -3.59 12.13
C THR A 68 14.34 -3.83 11.84
N PHE A 69 14.98 -4.64 12.68
CA PHE A 69 16.40 -5.01 12.53
C PHE A 69 16.63 -6.10 11.46
N VAL A 70 15.71 -7.07 11.33
CA VAL A 70 15.77 -8.13 10.31
C VAL A 70 14.55 -8.04 9.41
N THR A 71 14.76 -7.66 8.15
CA THR A 71 13.72 -7.60 7.13
C THR A 71 13.52 -8.97 6.45
N PRO A 72 12.32 -9.26 5.91
CA PRO A 72 12.05 -10.53 5.24
C PRO A 72 12.83 -10.71 3.92
N PHE A 73 13.20 -9.61 3.28
CA PHE A 73 14.06 -9.53 2.10
C PHE A 73 14.78 -8.17 2.11
N ASP A 74 15.44 -7.80 1.00
CA ASP A 74 16.28 -6.61 0.94
C ASP A 74 15.51 -5.33 1.29
N ARG A 75 16.16 -4.46 2.07
CA ARG A 75 15.51 -3.28 2.64
C ARG A 75 15.16 -2.27 1.56
N GLU A 76 16.06 -2.09 0.61
CA GLU A 76 15.88 -1.19 -0.53
C GLU A 76 14.70 -1.65 -1.40
N ASP A 77 14.55 -2.96 -1.61
CA ASP A 77 13.42 -3.54 -2.35
C ASP A 77 12.08 -3.31 -1.63
N ILE A 78 12.05 -3.39 -0.29
CA ILE A 78 10.83 -3.11 0.50
C ILE A 78 10.39 -1.65 0.30
N VAL A 79 11.34 -0.73 0.41
CA VAL A 79 11.11 0.72 0.24
C VAL A 79 10.67 1.01 -1.19
N GLN A 80 11.35 0.44 -2.19
CA GLN A 80 11.02 0.62 -3.59
C GLN A 80 9.64 0.07 -3.93
N LEU A 81 9.30 -1.13 -3.44
CA LEU A 81 7.98 -1.72 -3.67
C LEU A 81 6.87 -0.87 -3.07
N ALA A 82 7.05 -0.35 -1.85
CA ALA A 82 6.08 0.55 -1.23
C ALA A 82 5.87 1.80 -2.08
N HIS A 83 6.96 2.47 -2.48
CA HIS A 83 6.91 3.68 -3.31
C HIS A 83 6.22 3.45 -4.66
N VAL A 84 6.50 2.32 -5.34
CA VAL A 84 5.87 2.04 -6.63
C VAL A 84 4.38 1.78 -6.49
N LEU A 85 3.92 1.15 -5.40
CA LEU A 85 2.49 0.95 -5.15
C LEU A 85 1.76 2.27 -4.84
N ASP A 86 2.44 3.15 -4.12
CA ASP A 86 2.00 4.51 -3.79
C ASP A 86 1.85 5.36 -5.06
N ASP A 87 2.91 5.45 -5.86
CA ASP A 87 2.94 6.21 -7.13
C ASP A 87 1.78 5.83 -8.05
N VAL A 88 1.42 4.55 -8.14
CA VAL A 88 0.32 4.09 -8.99
C VAL A 88 -1.04 4.53 -8.46
N THR A 89 -1.18 4.69 -7.14
CA THR A 89 -2.42 5.14 -6.52
C THR A 89 -2.55 6.67 -6.56
N ASP A 90 -1.44 7.39 -6.54
CA ASP A 90 -1.37 8.86 -6.60
C ASP A 90 -1.58 9.46 -8.01
N PHE A 91 -1.40 8.66 -9.06
CA PHE A 91 -1.49 9.07 -10.48
C PHE A 91 -2.93 9.28 -10.98
#